data_AF-G3MTG6-F1
#
_entry.id   AF-G3MTG6-F1
#
_cell.length_a   1.000
_cell.length_b   1.000
_cell.length_c   1.000
_cell.angle_alpha   90.00
_cell.angle_beta   90.00
_cell.angle_gamma   90.00
#
_symmetry.space_group_name_H-M   'P 1'
#
loop_
_entity.id
_entity.type
_entity.pdbx_description
1 polymer ?
#
loop_
_entity_poly.entity_id
_entity_poly.type
_entity_poly.pdbx_seq_one_letter_code
_entity_poly.pdbx_strand_id
1 'polypeptide(L)'
;MLAFPLLGALLAWLCLLSVEGIHSIRRIIATSPNIPKGICVHYPYFINGTLTVPGECRTLTCYYHQGQVLIEECQPLEHDCQRVNSSAPFPFCCEKKCLPRTNPYCTAPDGVLIPNGESWTTRNPCMRYTCKDGKLETQRCSRRRRSNKMFLP
;
A
#
# COMPACT_ATOMS: atom_id res chain seq x y z
N MET A 1 -37.16 -42.80 4.16
CA MET A 1 -35.95 -42.23 4.82
C MET A 1 -35.12 -41.52 3.76
N LEU A 2 -35.33 -40.21 3.57
CA LEU A 2 -34.51 -39.39 2.66
C LEU A 2 -34.33 -38.02 3.30
N ALA A 3 -33.45 -37.97 4.30
CA ALA A 3 -32.77 -36.75 4.70
C ALA A 3 -31.41 -36.72 3.97
N PHE A 4 -30.77 -35.56 3.90
CA PHE A 4 -29.43 -35.32 3.33
C PHE A 4 -29.35 -35.02 1.82
N PRO A 5 -29.85 -33.84 1.40
CA PRO A 5 -29.07 -33.08 0.42
C PRO A 5 -28.75 -31.65 0.86
N LEU A 6 -29.22 -31.21 2.04
CA LEU A 6 -29.11 -29.81 2.46
C LEU A 6 -27.80 -29.46 3.21
N LEU A 7 -27.04 -30.46 3.68
CA LEU A 7 -25.78 -30.20 4.40
C LEU A 7 -24.59 -29.89 3.48
N GLY A 8 -24.61 -30.36 2.23
CA GLY A 8 -23.50 -30.13 1.28
C GLY A 8 -23.39 -28.68 0.81
N ALA A 9 -24.53 -27.99 0.68
CA ALA A 9 -24.56 -26.60 0.21
C ALA A 9 -24.06 -25.60 1.28
N LEU A 10 -24.24 -25.90 2.57
CA LEU A 10 -23.80 -25.06 3.68
C LEU A 10 -22.27 -25.06 3.87
N LEU A 11 -21.60 -26.17 3.60
CA LEU A 11 -20.13 -26.25 3.72
C LEU A 11 -19.40 -25.56 2.55
N ALA A 12 -20.02 -25.47 1.37
CA ALA A 12 -19.44 -24.77 0.21
C ALA A 12 -19.47 -23.23 0.36
N TRP A 13 -20.36 -22.69 1.20
CA TRP A 13 -20.46 -21.24 1.45
C TRP A 13 -19.41 -20.71 2.45
N LEU A 14 -18.78 -21.58 3.24
CA LEU A 14 -17.80 -21.16 4.26
C LEU A 14 -16.39 -20.91 3.72
N CYS A 15 -16.06 -21.37 2.50
CA CYS A 15 -14.71 -21.24 1.95
C CYS A 15 -14.45 -19.93 1.17
N LEU A 16 -15.42 -19.04 1.05
CA LEU A 16 -15.28 -17.73 0.37
C LEU A 16 -14.94 -16.57 1.31
N LEU A 17 -14.84 -16.81 2.61
CA LEU A 17 -14.16 -15.90 3.53
C LEU A 17 -12.65 -16.06 3.33
N SER A 18 -12.17 -15.53 2.20
CA SER A 18 -10.77 -15.18 2.07
C SER A 18 -10.49 -14.19 3.19
N VAL A 19 -9.75 -14.64 4.20
CA VAL A 19 -9.17 -13.76 5.21
C VAL A 19 -8.30 -12.78 4.42
N GLU A 20 -8.83 -11.59 4.15
CA GLU A 20 -8.05 -10.46 3.68
C GLU A 20 -6.91 -10.30 4.68
N GLY A 21 -5.71 -10.67 4.24
CA GLY A 21 -4.53 -10.68 5.09
C GLY A 21 -4.39 -9.32 5.76
N ILE A 22 -4.52 -9.31 7.10
CA ILE A 22 -4.43 -8.13 7.97
C ILE A 22 -3.08 -7.38 7.76
N HIS A 23 -2.11 -8.05 7.15
CA HIS A 23 -0.78 -7.55 6.85
C HIS A 23 -0.64 -7.24 5.35
N SER A 24 -0.56 -5.94 5.03
CA SER A 24 -0.32 -5.43 3.68
C SER A 24 1.17 -5.56 3.34
N ILE A 25 1.56 -6.74 2.86
CA ILE A 25 2.95 -7.12 2.51
C ILE A 25 3.16 -7.01 0.99
N ARG A 26 4.30 -6.47 0.60
CA ARG A 26 4.80 -6.44 -0.78
C ARG A 26 6.01 -7.38 -0.89
N ARG A 27 6.08 -8.08 -2.02
CA ARG A 27 7.20 -8.96 -2.38
C ARG A 27 8.03 -8.36 -3.50
N ILE A 28 9.35 -8.40 -3.36
CA ILE A 28 10.31 -7.94 -4.35
C ILE A 28 11.34 -9.05 -4.55
N ILE A 29 11.67 -9.36 -5.80
CA ILE A 29 12.71 -10.32 -6.14
C ILE A 29 13.95 -9.52 -6.53
N ALA A 30 15.04 -9.73 -5.82
CA ALA A 30 16.35 -9.18 -6.14
C ALA A 30 17.27 -10.31 -6.62
N THR A 31 18.08 -10.03 -7.64
CA THR A 31 19.15 -10.94 -8.06
C THR A 31 20.27 -10.94 -7.03
N SER A 32 20.70 -12.14 -6.65
CA SER A 32 21.91 -12.36 -5.86
C SER A 32 23.06 -12.71 -6.80
N PRO A 33 24.28 -12.16 -6.58
CA PRO A 33 25.46 -12.69 -7.25
C PRO A 33 25.61 -14.18 -6.94
N ASN A 34 26.14 -14.92 -7.91
CA ASN A 34 26.36 -16.36 -7.78
C ASN A 34 27.62 -16.59 -6.94
N ILE A 35 27.44 -16.81 -5.64
CA ILE A 35 28.51 -17.09 -4.70
C ILE A 35 28.47 -18.57 -4.33
N PRO A 36 29.56 -19.34 -4.46
CA PRO A 36 29.54 -20.73 -4.03
C PRO A 36 29.18 -20.83 -2.54
N LYS A 37 28.31 -21.80 -2.19
CA LYS A 37 27.97 -22.31 -0.82
C LYS A 37 26.57 -21.99 -0.25
N GLY A 38 25.51 -21.92 -1.04
CA GLY A 38 24.15 -21.85 -0.46
C GLY A 38 23.78 -20.49 0.14
N ILE A 39 24.60 -19.46 -0.10
CA ILE A 39 24.46 -18.12 0.48
C ILE A 39 23.99 -17.17 -0.62
N CYS A 40 23.02 -16.32 -0.28
CA CYS A 40 22.67 -15.17 -1.11
C CYS A 40 23.23 -13.89 -0.49
N VAL A 41 23.46 -12.90 -1.34
CA VAL A 41 23.92 -11.57 -0.91
C VAL A 41 22.89 -10.53 -1.29
N HIS A 42 22.46 -9.79 -0.28
CA HIS A 42 21.69 -8.57 -0.44
C HIS A 42 22.31 -7.53 0.50
N TYR A 43 23.21 -6.70 -0.03
CA TYR A 43 24.05 -5.79 0.75
C TYR A 43 23.25 -5.05 1.85
N PRO A 44 23.74 -5.01 3.10
CA PRO A 44 25.02 -5.55 3.60
C PRO A 44 24.94 -7.02 4.09
N TYR A 45 23.84 -7.74 3.80
CA TYR A 45 23.55 -9.04 4.41
C TYR A 45 24.01 -10.23 3.55
N PHE A 46 24.57 -11.22 4.24
CA PHE A 46 24.85 -12.57 3.74
C PHE A 46 23.84 -13.51 4.38
N ILE A 47 23.00 -14.14 3.56
CA ILE A 47 21.78 -14.81 4.02
C ILE A 47 21.85 -16.28 3.63
N ASN A 48 21.66 -17.15 4.62
CA ASN A 48 21.46 -18.58 4.44
C ASN A 48 20.10 -18.95 5.03
N GLY A 49 19.08 -19.09 4.16
CA GLY A 49 17.68 -19.21 4.58
C GLY A 49 16.96 -17.87 4.67
N THR A 50 16.29 -17.60 5.79
CA THR A 50 15.50 -16.37 6.00
C THR A 50 16.09 -15.51 7.11
N LEU A 51 16.20 -14.21 6.87
CA LEU A 51 16.68 -13.20 7.81
C LEU A 51 15.59 -12.15 8.03
N THR A 52 15.17 -11.96 9.27
CA THR A 52 14.42 -10.75 9.69
C THR A 52 15.42 -9.62 9.92
N VAL A 53 15.26 -8.52 9.20
CA VAL A 53 16.25 -7.43 9.22
C VAL A 53 16.12 -6.63 10.53
N PRO A 54 17.17 -6.53 11.37
CA PRO A 54 17.09 -5.80 12.62
C PRO A 54 16.77 -4.31 12.40
N GLY A 55 15.78 -3.80 13.14
CA GLY A 55 15.35 -2.41 13.04
C GLY A 55 14.49 -2.09 11.83
N GLU A 56 14.22 -3.06 10.95
CA GLU A 56 13.38 -2.87 9.78
C GLU A 56 12.21 -3.86 9.76
N CYS A 57 11.06 -3.41 9.28
CA CYS A 57 9.88 -4.28 9.12
C CYS A 57 9.92 -5.04 7.78
N ARG A 58 10.91 -5.92 7.63
CA ARG A 58 11.06 -6.78 6.44
C ARG A 58 11.82 -8.07 6.72
N THR A 59 11.65 -9.03 5.84
CA THR A 59 12.42 -10.28 5.79
C THR A 59 13.12 -10.43 4.43
N LEU A 60 14.26 -11.12 4.46
CA LEU A 60 15.04 -11.51 3.28
C LEU A 60 15.13 -13.03 3.25
N THR A 61 14.66 -13.67 2.19
CA THR A 61 14.73 -15.13 2.01
C THR A 61 15.61 -15.46 0.82
N CYS A 62 16.65 -16.25 1.06
CA CYS A 62 17.59 -16.70 0.04
C CYS A 62 17.05 -17.91 -0.71
N TYR A 63 16.84 -17.75 -2.02
CA TYR A 63 16.61 -18.83 -2.97
C TYR A 63 17.89 -19.07 -3.77
N TYR A 64 18.87 -19.70 -3.11
CA TYR A 64 20.22 -19.87 -3.65
C TYR A 64 20.26 -20.53 -5.03
N HIS A 65 19.51 -21.62 -5.22
CA HIS A 65 19.47 -22.35 -6.50
C HIS A 65 18.91 -21.50 -7.65
N GLN A 66 18.18 -20.43 -7.35
CA GLN A 66 17.63 -19.49 -8.30
C GLN A 66 18.50 -18.23 -8.45
N GLY A 67 19.54 -18.08 -7.61
CA GLY A 67 20.34 -16.86 -7.55
C GLY A 67 19.51 -15.64 -7.16
N GLN A 68 18.54 -15.79 -6.26
CA GLN A 68 17.58 -14.74 -5.92
C GLN A 68 17.42 -14.56 -4.40
N VAL A 69 17.18 -13.33 -3.99
CA VAL A 69 16.68 -12.97 -2.65
C VAL A 69 15.26 -12.46 -2.80
N LEU A 70 14.32 -13.12 -2.12
CA LEU A 70 12.97 -12.59 -1.93
C LEU A 70 12.99 -11.64 -0.75
N ILE A 71 12.57 -10.41 -1.00
CA ILE A 71 12.39 -9.37 0.00
C ILE A 71 10.89 -9.28 0.26
N GLU A 72 10.46 -9.52 1.49
CA GLU A 72 9.10 -9.25 1.91
C GLU A 72 9.11 -8.07 2.88
N GLU A 73 8.46 -6.99 2.48
CA GLU A 73 8.41 -5.74 3.24
C GLU A 73 6.98 -5.21 3.26
N CYS A 74 6.68 -4.22 4.08
CA CYS A 74 5.35 -3.65 4.07
C CYS A 74 5.06 -2.88 2.78
N GLN A 75 3.87 -3.06 2.24
CA GLN A 75 3.38 -2.23 1.14
C GLN A 75 3.36 -0.75 1.57
N PRO A 76 3.68 0.21 0.68
CA PRO A 76 3.57 1.63 0.98
C PRO A 76 2.19 1.99 1.56
N LEU A 77 2.17 2.90 2.54
CA LEU A 77 0.91 3.40 3.09
C LEU A 77 0.17 4.18 2.01
N GLU A 78 -1.11 3.84 1.84
CA GLU A 78 -2.05 4.68 1.10
C GLU A 78 -2.32 5.97 1.87
N HIS A 79 -2.86 6.99 1.19
CA HIS A 79 -3.36 8.19 1.84
C HIS A 79 -4.39 7.82 2.91
N ASP A 80 -4.36 8.54 4.04
CA ASP A 80 -5.25 8.35 5.19
C ASP A 80 -5.12 6.99 5.91
N CYS A 81 -4.03 6.26 5.67
CA CYS A 81 -3.67 5.06 6.40
C CYS A 81 -2.46 5.28 7.31
N GLN A 82 -2.45 4.61 8.46
CA GLN A 82 -1.33 4.61 9.41
C GLN A 82 -0.99 3.18 9.83
N ARG A 83 0.27 2.93 10.22
CA ARG A 83 0.66 1.65 10.83
C ARG A 83 0.06 1.57 12.22
N VAL A 84 -0.50 0.41 12.57
CA VAL A 84 -1.05 0.17 13.90
C VAL A 84 0.07 0.04 14.93
N ASN A 85 1.10 -0.75 14.61
CA ASN A 85 2.25 -0.94 15.50
C ASN A 85 3.53 -1.17 14.68
N SER A 86 4.26 -0.10 14.37
CA SER A 86 5.51 -0.19 13.59
C SER A 86 6.65 -0.94 14.30
N SER A 87 6.57 -1.14 15.62
CA SER A 87 7.62 -1.78 16.42
C SER A 87 7.39 -3.28 16.63
N ALA A 88 6.27 -3.82 16.15
CA ALA A 88 6.00 -5.25 16.19
C ALA A 88 6.99 -6.04 15.30
N PRO A 89 7.16 -7.35 15.52
CA PRO A 89 7.91 -8.18 14.59
C PRO A 89 7.19 -8.29 13.24
N PHE A 90 7.94 -8.52 12.16
CA PHE A 90 7.36 -8.86 10.86
C PHE A 90 6.56 -10.18 10.96
N PRO A 91 5.37 -10.30 10.34
CA PRO A 91 4.71 -9.32 9.47
C PRO A 91 3.78 -8.32 10.19
N PHE A 92 3.64 -8.43 11.51
CA PHE A 92 2.69 -7.64 12.29
C PHE A 92 2.96 -6.14 12.23
N CYS A 93 4.22 -5.72 12.09
CA CYS A 93 4.55 -4.32 11.87
C CYS A 93 4.03 -3.72 10.54
N CYS A 94 3.51 -4.56 9.63
CA CYS A 94 2.84 -4.12 8.42
C CYS A 94 1.33 -3.89 8.60
N GLU A 95 0.76 -4.19 9.75
CA GLU A 95 -0.65 -3.92 10.02
C GLU A 95 -0.94 -2.42 9.88
N LYS A 96 -1.99 -2.11 9.11
CA LYS A 96 -2.41 -0.74 8.83
C LYS A 96 -3.86 -0.54 9.22
N LYS A 97 -4.18 0.64 9.70
CA LYS A 97 -5.55 1.12 9.89
C LYS A 97 -5.74 2.35 9.02
N CYS A 98 -6.78 2.31 8.20
CA CYS A 98 -7.16 3.43 7.34
C CYS A 98 -8.37 4.13 7.92
N LEU A 99 -8.46 5.45 7.71
CA LEU A 99 -9.69 6.17 8.00
C LEU A 99 -10.84 5.53 7.20
N PRO A 100 -12.03 5.39 7.80
CA PRO A 100 -13.19 4.86 7.11
C PRO A 100 -13.49 5.76 5.90
N ARG A 101 -13.49 5.15 4.71
CA ARG A 101 -13.80 5.86 3.47
C ARG A 101 -15.28 6.24 3.52
N THR A 102 -15.58 7.53 3.51
CA THR A 102 -16.95 7.97 3.22
C THR A 102 -17.23 7.67 1.76
N ASN A 103 -18.33 6.94 1.50
CA ASN A 103 -18.80 6.67 0.16
C ASN A 103 -19.89 7.72 -0.15
N PRO A 104 -19.81 8.48 -1.25
CA PRO A 104 -18.88 8.33 -2.37
C PRO A 104 -17.48 8.95 -2.15
N TYR A 105 -16.48 8.46 -2.87
CA TYR A 105 -15.14 9.06 -2.95
C TYR A 105 -14.69 9.15 -4.41
N CYS A 106 -13.66 9.95 -4.68
CA CYS A 106 -13.08 10.10 -6.00
C CYS A 106 -11.57 9.80 -5.96
N THR A 107 -11.02 9.28 -7.05
CA THR A 107 -9.57 9.03 -7.18
C THR A 107 -8.96 10.07 -8.12
N ALA A 108 -8.00 10.85 -7.64
CA ALA A 108 -7.23 11.77 -8.45
C ALA A 108 -6.23 11.03 -9.36
N PRO A 109 -5.70 11.66 -10.42
CA PRO A 109 -4.78 11.01 -11.36
C PRO A 109 -3.48 10.49 -10.75
N ASP A 110 -3.07 11.02 -9.60
CA ASP A 110 -1.91 10.59 -8.81
C ASP A 110 -2.23 9.43 -7.84
N GLY A 111 -3.45 8.89 -7.89
CA GLY A 111 -3.90 7.80 -7.03
C GLY A 111 -4.40 8.25 -5.65
N VAL A 112 -4.45 9.56 -5.39
CA VAL A 112 -4.95 10.12 -4.13
C VAL A 112 -6.47 9.98 -4.06
N LEU A 113 -6.98 9.46 -2.96
CA LEU A 113 -8.42 9.39 -2.70
C LEU A 113 -8.90 10.70 -2.09
N ILE A 114 -10.02 11.21 -2.60
CA ILE A 114 -10.66 12.45 -2.17
C ILE A 114 -12.06 12.09 -1.66
N PRO A 115 -12.33 12.23 -0.35
CA PRO A 115 -13.66 12.04 0.22
C PRO A 115 -14.72 12.95 -0.40
N ASN A 116 -16.00 12.57 -0.35
CA ASN A 116 -17.06 13.48 -0.82
C ASN A 116 -16.99 14.84 -0.11
N GLY A 117 -17.04 15.93 -0.89
CA GLY A 117 -16.96 17.31 -0.39
C GLY A 117 -15.55 17.85 -0.20
N GLU A 118 -14.52 17.01 -0.22
CA GLU A 118 -13.12 17.41 -0.02
C GLU A 118 -12.44 17.87 -1.33
N SER A 119 -11.29 18.53 -1.18
CA SER A 119 -10.44 18.96 -2.31
C SER A 119 -8.97 18.60 -2.11
N TRP A 120 -8.32 18.10 -3.16
CA TRP A 120 -6.87 17.89 -3.22
C TRP A 120 -6.23 18.82 -4.24
N THR A 121 -5.01 19.30 -4.00
CA THR A 121 -4.31 20.20 -4.92
C THR A 121 -2.89 19.73 -5.22
N THR A 122 -2.59 19.48 -6.48
CA THR A 122 -1.23 19.20 -6.96
C THR A 122 -0.47 20.51 -7.19
N ARG A 123 0.86 20.49 -7.10
CA ARG A 123 1.69 21.70 -7.31
C ARG A 123 2.22 21.83 -8.73
N ASN A 124 2.49 20.71 -9.41
CA ASN A 124 3.11 20.70 -10.74
C ASN A 124 2.56 19.56 -11.62
N PRO A 125 1.69 19.84 -12.61
CA PRO A 125 0.98 21.11 -12.82
C PRO A 125 0.04 21.43 -11.64
N CYS A 126 -0.24 22.71 -11.40
CA CYS A 126 -1.17 23.08 -10.33
C CYS A 126 -2.62 22.82 -10.73
N MET A 127 -3.18 21.75 -10.18
CA MET A 127 -4.56 21.31 -10.40
C MET A 127 -5.24 21.11 -9.05
N ARG A 128 -6.46 21.62 -8.92
CA ARG A 128 -7.35 21.33 -7.80
C ARG A 128 -8.38 20.31 -8.25
N TYR A 129 -8.49 19.23 -7.52
CA TYR A 129 -9.45 18.16 -7.70
C TYR A 129 -10.44 18.20 -6.54
N THR A 130 -11.73 18.20 -6.83
CA THR A 130 -12.80 18.24 -5.82
C THR A 130 -13.74 17.07 -6.06
N CYS A 131 -14.06 16.30 -5.02
CA CYS A 131 -15.06 15.25 -5.15
C CYS A 131 -16.44 15.77 -4.76
N LYS A 132 -17.41 15.67 -5.67
CA LYS A 132 -18.81 15.97 -5.39
C LYS A 132 -19.70 14.82 -5.84
N ASP A 133 -20.34 14.17 -4.88
CA ASP A 133 -21.25 13.05 -5.06
C ASP A 133 -20.65 11.93 -5.92
N GLY A 134 -19.36 11.64 -5.72
CA GLY A 134 -18.60 10.63 -6.46
C GLY A 134 -18.13 11.07 -7.85
N LYS A 135 -18.39 12.32 -8.23
CA LYS A 135 -17.88 12.92 -9.46
C LYS A 135 -16.65 13.78 -9.17
N LEU A 136 -15.56 13.47 -9.86
CA LEU A 136 -14.31 14.24 -9.77
C LEU A 136 -14.42 15.51 -10.62
N GLU A 137 -14.52 16.67 -9.97
CA GLU A 137 -14.38 17.97 -10.61
C GLU A 137 -12.91 18.39 -10.63
N THR A 138 -12.44 18.91 -11.76
CA THR A 138 -11.03 19.29 -11.95
C THR A 138 -10.91 20.75 -12.37
N GLN A 139 -10.06 21.51 -11.70
CA GLN A 139 -9.85 22.94 -11.96
C GLN A 139 -8.36 23.28 -11.96
N ARG A 140 -7.88 24.04 -12.96
CA ARG A 140 -6.53 24.62 -12.91
C ARG A 140 -6.46 25.68 -11.82
N CYS A 141 -5.39 25.69 -11.04
CA CYS A 141 -5.16 26.75 -10.06
C CYS A 141 -5.08 28.11 -10.78
N SER A 142 -5.83 29.12 -10.32
CA SER A 142 -5.67 30.47 -10.84
C SER A 142 -4.32 31.04 -10.39
N ARG A 143 -3.50 31.50 -11.34
CA ARG A 143 -2.37 32.37 -10.99
C ARG A 143 -2.97 33.66 -10.45
N ARG A 144 -2.78 33.97 -9.15
CA ARG A 144 -3.09 35.31 -8.64
C ARG A 144 -2.37 36.32 -9.53
N ARG A 145 -3.11 37.12 -10.30
CA ARG A 145 -2.57 38.37 -10.82
C ARG A 145 -2.24 39.20 -9.59
N ARG A 146 -0.96 39.48 -9.34
CA ARG A 146 -0.55 40.53 -8.42
C ARG A 146 -1.25 41.80 -8.92
N SER A 147 -2.32 42.21 -8.24
CA SER A 147 -2.87 43.54 -8.45
C SER A 147 -1.83 44.49 -7.85
N ASN A 148 -0.98 45.05 -8.70
CA ASN A 148 -0.16 46.19 -8.33
C ASN A 148 -1.13 47.33 -8.03
N LYS A 149 -1.50 47.49 -6.75
CA LYS A 149 -2.07 48.74 -6.24
C LYS A 149 -0.93 49.75 -6.30
N MET A 150 -0.84 50.43 -7.44
CA MET A 150 0.01 51.57 -7.68
C MET A 150 -0.48 52.70 -6.77
N PHE A 151 0.23 52.94 -5.68
CA PHE A 151 0.13 54.21 -4.96
C PHE A 151 0.78 55.27 -5.86
N LEU A 152 -0.06 56.12 -6.45
CA LEU A 152 0.36 57.36 -7.09
C LEU A 152 0.64 58.43 -5.99
N PRO A 153 1.54 59.38 -6.27
CA PRO A 153 2.29 60.16 -5.27
C PRO A 153 1.45 61.14 -4.45
#